data_AF-A0A953C0C5-F1
#
_entry.id   AF-A0A953C0C5-F1
#
_cell.length_a   1.000
_cell.length_b   1.000
_cell.length_c   1.000
_cell.angle_alpha   90.00
_cell.angle_beta   90.00
_cell.angle_gamma   90.00
#
_symmetry.space_group_name_H-M   'P 1'
#
loop_
_entity.id
_entity.type
_entity.pdbx_description
1 polymer ?
#
loop_
_entity_poly.entity_id
_entity_poly.type
_entity_poly.pdbx_seq_one_letter_code
_entity_poly.pdbx_strand_id
1 'polypeptide(L)'
;MSRYSHDTDIGELIRAPTHTLSDGDAINCVARLIDLSTEVRSEAGIKRAFGMLKEINRRSLTPAQQATLHYFRANAWGAKRVIEAKVEPRQWEQPDRQQQILALFMAKNHDGFASLNEIRRCQILTNLGIQFNEVGRFIEAIELWDRALDILPNFAMAHGSRGDGLKYYGLASEDGYDREVLLLAAHRAFVSATAKGALWDSDYPPAFREHFRTGAREIDERLDLAAIASDLDLDSPRLGRSKAEEAYRRWCLGHRLFLNPLNDLGPHPIAASDYLMLPSLRVGLEEAGMPSIIGFYSQMKQEYAFARLLLYEGQPRDYVHFADRRVRLTNTLNYPSFSMATEKMRAAFRLAYSILDKVGYFINSYWRLGTEPHRVGFRSVWYDHTVEKPKLHNRFKDYENWPLHGLFWLSKDLFDDRFQRATNPDAQQIFNIRNHLEHKYLQVHESWASAAIRDPSTDSIGYSISSDDFASKAVRLLKITRAAMIYLPLAVHMEERARRLGSKSDLVVDMPLMSWEDDWKR
;
A
#
# COMPACT_ATOMS: atom_id res chain seq x y z
N MET A 1 -46.15 1.62 -2.62
CA MET A 1 -46.59 0.24 -2.92
C MET A 1 -45.36 -0.56 -3.34
N SER A 2 -45.24 -1.81 -2.88
CA SER A 2 -44.11 -2.77 -3.05
C SER A 2 -43.14 -2.95 -1.85
N ARG A 3 -43.68 -3.29 -0.66
CA ARG A 3 -42.90 -4.01 0.37
C ARG A 3 -42.87 -5.53 0.14
N TYR A 4 -43.54 -6.02 -0.91
CA TYR A 4 -43.68 -7.46 -1.19
C TYR A 4 -42.68 -8.03 -2.22
N SER A 5 -41.88 -7.19 -2.92
CA SER A 5 -40.95 -7.71 -3.95
C SER A 5 -39.58 -8.16 -3.40
N HIS A 6 -38.88 -7.34 -2.61
CA HIS A 6 -37.48 -7.64 -2.23
C HIS A 6 -37.36 -8.79 -1.20
N ASP A 7 -38.25 -8.85 -0.21
CA ASP A 7 -38.24 -9.91 0.81
C ASP A 7 -38.65 -11.30 0.27
N THR A 8 -39.45 -11.32 -0.79
CA THR A 8 -39.83 -12.57 -1.47
C THR A 8 -38.66 -13.06 -2.34
N ASP A 9 -38.04 -12.14 -3.09
CA ASP A 9 -36.89 -12.43 -3.96
C ASP A 9 -35.65 -12.92 -3.18
N ILE A 10 -35.35 -12.33 -2.01
CA ILE A 10 -34.23 -12.79 -1.18
C ILE A 10 -34.47 -14.20 -0.61
N GLY A 11 -35.73 -14.52 -0.25
CA GLY A 11 -36.11 -15.85 0.24
C GLY A 11 -35.94 -16.95 -0.82
N GLU A 12 -36.14 -16.62 -2.10
CA GLU A 12 -35.84 -17.52 -3.22
C GLU A 12 -34.33 -17.72 -3.40
N LEU A 13 -33.55 -16.63 -3.40
CA LEU A 13 -32.09 -16.70 -3.54
C LEU A 13 -31.42 -17.47 -2.40
N ILE A 14 -31.92 -17.33 -1.17
CA ILE A 14 -31.41 -18.09 -0.01
C ILE A 14 -31.58 -19.60 -0.22
N ARG A 15 -32.73 -20.00 -0.80
CA ARG A 15 -33.07 -21.40 -1.07
C ARG A 15 -32.50 -21.92 -2.40
N ALA A 16 -31.85 -21.07 -3.19
CA ALA A 16 -31.33 -21.45 -4.49
C ALA A 16 -30.32 -22.62 -4.39
N PRO A 17 -30.55 -23.72 -5.11
CA PRO A 17 -29.65 -24.86 -5.14
C PRO A 17 -28.45 -24.54 -6.05
N THR A 18 -27.38 -24.00 -5.48
CA THR A 18 -26.15 -23.68 -6.21
C THR A 18 -25.69 -24.85 -7.08
N HIS A 19 -25.70 -26.08 -6.57
CA HIS A 19 -25.24 -27.31 -7.23
C HIS A 19 -25.94 -27.65 -8.55
N THR A 20 -27.16 -27.16 -8.80
CA THR A 20 -27.87 -27.40 -10.07
C THR A 20 -27.64 -26.28 -11.09
N LEU A 21 -27.05 -25.16 -10.67
CA LEU A 21 -26.79 -24.01 -11.54
C LEU A 21 -25.45 -24.17 -12.27
N SER A 22 -25.39 -23.64 -13.50
CA SER A 22 -24.12 -23.41 -14.19
C SER A 22 -23.20 -22.52 -13.35
N ASP A 23 -21.88 -22.56 -13.60
CA ASP A 23 -20.95 -21.75 -12.80
C ASP A 23 -21.20 -20.25 -12.94
N GLY A 24 -21.57 -19.79 -14.13
CA GLY A 24 -21.96 -18.39 -14.37
C GLY A 24 -23.22 -18.02 -13.59
N ASP A 25 -24.26 -18.86 -13.63
CA ASP A 25 -25.51 -18.60 -12.93
C ASP A 25 -25.36 -18.66 -11.41
N ALA A 26 -24.54 -19.59 -10.89
CA ALA A 26 -24.22 -19.67 -9.48
C ALA A 26 -23.49 -18.41 -8.98
N ILE A 27 -22.53 -17.91 -9.77
CA ILE A 27 -21.79 -16.68 -9.48
C ILE A 27 -22.73 -15.46 -9.52
N ASN A 28 -23.61 -15.36 -10.50
CA ASN A 28 -24.60 -14.27 -10.58
C ASN A 28 -25.63 -14.36 -9.45
N CYS A 29 -26.05 -15.56 -9.08
CA CYS A 29 -26.98 -15.81 -7.97
C CYS A 29 -26.39 -15.33 -6.64
N VAL A 30 -25.12 -15.66 -6.34
CA VAL A 30 -24.49 -15.19 -5.11
C VAL A 30 -24.25 -13.68 -5.12
N ALA A 31 -23.93 -13.08 -6.26
CA ALA A 31 -23.81 -11.63 -6.39
C ALA A 31 -25.12 -10.92 -6.03
N ARG A 32 -26.23 -11.34 -6.66
CA ARG A 32 -27.58 -10.80 -6.36
C ARG A 32 -27.98 -10.99 -4.90
N LEU A 33 -27.64 -12.14 -4.31
CA LEU A 33 -27.92 -12.40 -2.90
C LEU A 33 -27.17 -11.44 -1.99
N ILE A 34 -25.91 -11.12 -2.28
CA ILE A 34 -25.11 -10.16 -1.50
C ILE A 34 -25.74 -8.76 -1.56
N ASP A 35 -26.09 -8.29 -2.77
CA ASP A 35 -26.65 -6.96 -2.98
C ASP A 35 -28.00 -6.81 -2.23
N LEU A 36 -28.94 -7.72 -2.47
CA LEU A 36 -30.25 -7.71 -1.81
C LEU A 36 -30.13 -7.86 -0.29
N SER A 37 -29.23 -8.73 0.20
CA SER A 37 -29.02 -8.88 1.64
C SER A 37 -28.49 -7.59 2.28
N THR A 38 -27.70 -6.80 1.55
CA THR A 38 -27.20 -5.51 2.02
C THR A 38 -28.34 -4.49 2.11
N GLU A 39 -29.19 -4.43 1.08
CA GLU A 39 -30.33 -3.51 1.01
C GLU A 39 -31.35 -3.76 2.12
N VAL A 40 -31.75 -5.01 2.35
CA VAL A 40 -32.73 -5.38 3.38
C VAL A 40 -32.11 -5.71 4.74
N ARG A 41 -30.78 -5.57 4.86
CA ARG A 41 -29.99 -5.91 6.06
C ARG A 41 -30.21 -7.34 6.59
N SER A 42 -30.21 -8.34 5.70
CA SER A 42 -30.41 -9.75 6.04
C SER A 42 -29.12 -10.47 6.44
N GLU A 43 -28.95 -10.74 7.74
CA GLU A 43 -27.84 -11.57 8.25
C GLU A 43 -27.89 -13.00 7.71
N ALA A 44 -29.09 -13.58 7.60
CA ALA A 44 -29.29 -14.92 7.06
C ALA A 44 -28.87 -15.00 5.59
N GLY A 45 -29.19 -13.97 4.80
CA GLY A 45 -28.80 -13.85 3.40
C GLY A 45 -27.27 -13.79 3.24
N ILE A 46 -26.58 -12.95 4.02
CA ILE A 46 -25.11 -12.87 3.98
C ILE A 46 -24.44 -14.16 4.48
N LYS A 47 -24.97 -14.79 5.53
CA LYS A 47 -24.48 -16.09 5.99
C LYS A 47 -24.61 -17.15 4.88
N ARG A 48 -25.74 -17.17 4.16
CA ARG A 48 -25.94 -18.06 3.02
C ARG A 48 -24.99 -17.72 1.87
N ALA A 49 -24.76 -16.45 1.56
CA ALA A 49 -23.83 -16.02 0.53
C ALA A 49 -22.41 -16.55 0.78
N PHE A 50 -21.90 -16.48 2.02
CA PHE A 50 -20.61 -17.10 2.36
C PHE A 50 -20.60 -18.62 2.15
N GLY A 51 -21.70 -19.30 2.45
CA GLY A 51 -21.90 -20.72 2.14
C GLY A 51 -21.80 -20.99 0.63
N MET A 52 -22.52 -20.23 -0.18
CA MET A 52 -22.50 -20.33 -1.64
C MET A 52 -21.11 -20.08 -2.21
N LEU A 53 -20.42 -19.03 -1.74
CA LEU A 53 -19.04 -18.74 -2.16
C LEU A 53 -18.10 -19.92 -1.88
N LYS A 54 -18.28 -20.62 -0.75
CA LYS A 54 -17.48 -21.81 -0.40
C LYS A 54 -17.83 -23.01 -1.28
N GLU A 55 -19.10 -23.22 -1.59
CA GLU A 55 -19.58 -24.28 -2.49
C GLU A 55 -19.05 -24.08 -3.92
N ILE A 56 -19.15 -22.86 -4.45
CA ILE A 56 -18.71 -22.51 -5.80
C ILE A 56 -17.19 -22.63 -5.92
N ASN A 57 -16.43 -22.23 -4.89
CA ASN A 57 -14.96 -22.32 -4.89
C ASN A 57 -14.42 -23.76 -4.96
N ARG A 58 -15.25 -24.78 -4.74
CA ARG A 58 -14.86 -26.20 -4.85
C ARG A 58 -14.99 -26.74 -6.28
N ARG A 59 -15.55 -25.97 -7.20
CA ARG A 59 -15.74 -26.35 -8.60
C ARG A 59 -14.50 -26.05 -9.43
N SER A 60 -14.45 -26.68 -10.61
CA SER A 60 -13.43 -26.40 -11.64
C SER A 60 -13.76 -25.13 -12.41
N LEU A 61 -13.53 -23.98 -11.78
CA LEU A 61 -13.78 -22.67 -12.35
C LEU A 61 -12.66 -22.23 -13.31
N THR A 62 -13.01 -21.46 -14.34
CA THR A 62 -12.00 -20.75 -15.14
C THR A 62 -11.24 -19.71 -14.30
N PRO A 63 -10.02 -19.31 -14.68
CA PRO A 63 -9.27 -18.29 -13.94
C PRO A 63 -10.04 -16.97 -13.76
N ALA A 64 -10.81 -16.55 -14.77
CA ALA A 64 -11.64 -15.35 -14.71
C ALA A 64 -12.79 -15.49 -13.70
N GLN A 65 -13.43 -16.66 -13.63
CA GLN A 65 -14.47 -16.94 -12.63
C GLN A 65 -13.89 -16.98 -11.22
N GLN A 66 -12.69 -17.52 -11.02
CA GLN A 66 -12.01 -17.52 -9.72
C GLN A 66 -11.70 -16.08 -9.24
N ALA A 67 -11.15 -15.23 -10.12
CA ALA A 67 -10.91 -13.82 -9.82
C ALA A 67 -12.22 -13.08 -9.47
N THR A 68 -13.29 -13.37 -10.20
CA THR A 68 -14.63 -12.82 -9.94
C THR A 68 -15.19 -13.29 -8.59
N LEU A 69 -14.98 -14.55 -8.22
CA LEU A 69 -15.41 -15.10 -6.94
C LEU A 69 -14.69 -14.43 -5.75
N HIS A 70 -13.39 -14.11 -5.91
CA HIS A 70 -12.65 -13.31 -4.92
C HIS A 70 -13.24 -11.90 -4.76
N TYR A 71 -13.62 -11.25 -5.87
CA TYR A 71 -14.29 -9.95 -5.82
C TYR A 71 -15.63 -10.04 -5.06
N PHE A 72 -16.49 -11.01 -5.36
CA PHE A 72 -17.75 -11.17 -4.63
C PHE A 72 -17.57 -11.58 -3.16
N ARG A 73 -16.49 -12.32 -2.84
CA ARG A 73 -16.11 -12.57 -1.45
C ARG A 73 -15.78 -11.28 -0.69
N ALA A 74 -15.12 -10.33 -1.35
CA ALA A 74 -14.89 -9.02 -0.75
C ALA A 74 -16.19 -8.26 -0.54
N ASN A 75 -17.10 -8.27 -1.51
CA ASN A 75 -18.41 -7.62 -1.38
C ASN A 75 -19.22 -8.23 -0.23
N ALA A 76 -19.18 -9.56 -0.05
CA ALA A 76 -19.84 -10.22 1.09
C ALA A 76 -19.28 -9.76 2.45
N TRP A 77 -17.96 -9.54 2.57
CA TRP A 77 -17.36 -8.96 3.78
C TRP A 77 -17.77 -7.50 3.99
N GLY A 78 -17.83 -6.70 2.93
CA GLY A 78 -18.34 -5.34 2.97
C GLY A 78 -19.80 -5.29 3.44
N ALA A 79 -20.65 -6.12 2.83
CA ALA A 79 -22.06 -6.27 3.21
C ALA A 79 -22.22 -6.67 4.67
N LYS A 80 -21.46 -7.69 5.13
CA LYS A 80 -21.46 -8.12 6.53
C LYS A 80 -21.17 -6.97 7.49
N ARG A 81 -20.15 -6.15 7.19
CA ARG A 81 -19.80 -4.97 8.02
C ARG A 81 -20.94 -3.96 8.10
N VAL A 82 -21.62 -3.71 6.98
CA VAL A 82 -22.77 -2.79 6.92
C VAL A 82 -23.95 -3.33 7.74
N ILE A 83 -24.25 -4.63 7.64
CA ILE A 83 -25.39 -5.26 8.31
C ILE A 83 -25.19 -5.35 9.82
N GLU A 84 -24.01 -5.80 10.29
CA GLU A 84 -23.77 -6.01 11.71
C GLU A 84 -23.63 -4.71 12.51
N ALA A 85 -23.64 -3.54 11.86
CA ALA A 85 -23.49 -2.20 12.47
C ALA A 85 -22.27 -2.05 13.40
N LYS A 86 -21.29 -2.96 13.35
CA LYS A 86 -20.03 -2.93 14.11
C LYS A 86 -19.01 -1.92 13.56
N VAL A 87 -19.48 -0.91 12.83
CA VAL A 87 -18.59 0.08 12.23
C VAL A 87 -18.30 1.15 13.27
N GLU A 88 -17.30 0.91 14.10
CA GLU A 88 -16.58 2.01 14.74
C GLU A 88 -15.42 2.38 13.81
N PRO A 89 -15.50 3.50 13.05
CA PRO A 89 -14.48 3.88 12.08
C PRO A 89 -13.08 4.07 12.72
N ARG A 90 -13.05 4.27 14.04
CA ARG A 90 -11.86 4.59 14.84
C ARG A 90 -11.14 3.36 15.38
N GLN A 91 -11.68 2.15 15.22
CA GLN A 91 -10.99 0.94 15.67
C GLN A 91 -9.81 0.61 14.76
N TRP A 92 -8.64 0.42 15.37
CA TRP A 92 -7.43 0.05 14.64
C TRP A 92 -7.52 -1.37 14.08
N GLU A 93 -7.91 -2.33 14.90
CA GLU A 93 -8.09 -3.72 14.50
C GLU A 93 -9.50 -3.96 13.92
N GLN A 94 -9.56 -4.30 12.63
CA GLN A 94 -10.83 -4.57 11.93
C GLN A 94 -10.75 -5.89 11.15
N PRO A 95 -11.04 -7.04 11.78
CA PRO A 95 -10.87 -8.36 11.16
C PRO A 95 -11.66 -8.54 9.86
N ASP A 96 -12.91 -8.08 9.83
CA ASP A 96 -13.78 -8.21 8.65
C ASP A 96 -13.28 -7.33 7.50
N ARG A 97 -12.76 -6.13 7.80
CA ARG A 97 -12.10 -5.27 6.81
C ARG A 97 -10.81 -5.90 6.29
N GLN A 98 -10.03 -6.55 7.16
CA GLN A 98 -8.83 -7.29 6.74
C GLN A 98 -9.18 -8.40 5.74
N GLN A 99 -10.28 -9.13 5.97
CA GLN A 99 -10.74 -10.16 5.03
C GLN A 99 -11.24 -9.57 3.70
N GLN A 100 -11.91 -8.42 3.73
CA GLN A 100 -12.33 -7.69 2.54
C GLN A 100 -11.12 -7.26 1.69
N ILE A 101 -10.10 -6.66 2.31
CA ILE A 101 -8.87 -6.25 1.65
C ILE A 101 -8.15 -7.47 1.04
N LEU A 102 -8.00 -8.55 1.82
CA LEU A 102 -7.36 -9.77 1.35
C LEU A 102 -8.09 -10.34 0.12
N ALA A 103 -9.41 -10.40 0.15
CA ALA A 103 -10.20 -10.91 -0.98
C ALA A 103 -10.05 -10.03 -2.24
N LEU A 104 -10.04 -8.70 -2.11
CA LEU A 104 -9.77 -7.79 -3.23
C LEU A 104 -8.35 -7.94 -3.77
N PHE A 105 -7.37 -8.11 -2.88
CA PHE A 105 -5.98 -8.33 -3.26
C PHE A 105 -5.82 -9.64 -4.04
N MET A 106 -6.46 -10.71 -3.58
CA MET A 106 -6.52 -11.99 -4.30
C MET A 106 -7.17 -11.83 -5.67
N ALA A 107 -8.27 -11.07 -5.78
CA ALA A 107 -8.93 -10.82 -7.07
C ALA A 107 -7.99 -10.08 -8.05
N LYS A 108 -7.28 -9.05 -7.58
CA LYS A 108 -6.35 -8.23 -8.38
C LYS A 108 -5.14 -9.02 -8.88
N ASN A 109 -4.61 -9.93 -8.05
CA ASN A 109 -3.40 -10.68 -8.35
C ASN A 109 -3.68 -12.07 -8.95
N HIS A 110 -4.94 -12.42 -9.17
CA HIS A 110 -5.29 -13.68 -9.82
C HIS A 110 -4.91 -13.67 -11.30
N ASP A 111 -4.41 -14.78 -11.85
CA ASP A 111 -4.02 -14.90 -13.26
C ASP A 111 -5.16 -14.54 -14.24
N GLY A 112 -6.40 -14.84 -13.82
CA GLY A 112 -7.60 -14.50 -14.57
C GLY A 112 -8.03 -13.02 -14.52
N PHE A 113 -7.37 -12.16 -13.73
CA PHE A 113 -7.73 -10.75 -13.59
C PHE A 113 -7.69 -10.02 -14.92
N ALA A 114 -6.65 -10.26 -15.73
CA ALA A 114 -6.48 -9.61 -17.03
C ALA A 114 -7.60 -9.96 -18.03
N SER A 115 -8.22 -11.13 -17.87
CA SER A 115 -9.32 -11.62 -18.72
C SER A 115 -10.70 -11.13 -18.28
N LEU A 116 -10.81 -10.41 -17.16
CA LEU A 116 -12.06 -9.79 -16.72
C LEU A 116 -12.41 -8.60 -17.62
N ASN A 117 -13.70 -8.30 -17.75
CA ASN A 117 -14.14 -7.07 -18.40
C ASN A 117 -13.54 -5.82 -17.71
N GLU A 118 -13.33 -4.76 -18.48
CA GLU A 118 -12.68 -3.51 -18.03
C GLU A 118 -13.34 -2.89 -16.80
N ILE A 119 -14.67 -2.86 -16.77
CA ILE A 119 -15.43 -2.32 -15.63
C ILE A 119 -15.13 -3.13 -14.37
N ARG A 120 -15.13 -4.46 -14.43
CA ARG A 120 -14.84 -5.32 -13.28
C ARG A 120 -13.40 -5.15 -12.79
N ARG A 121 -12.43 -5.00 -13.71
CA ARG A 121 -11.04 -4.69 -13.35
C ARG A 121 -10.94 -3.35 -12.60
N CYS A 122 -11.61 -2.32 -13.10
CA CYS A 122 -11.66 -1.01 -12.47
C CYS A 122 -12.36 -1.04 -11.10
N GLN A 123 -13.44 -1.79 -10.96
CA GLN A 123 -14.13 -2.00 -9.68
C GLN A 123 -13.23 -2.67 -8.64
N ILE A 124 -12.52 -3.74 -9.00
CA ILE A 124 -11.60 -4.43 -8.08
C ILE A 124 -10.50 -3.47 -7.62
N LEU A 125 -9.86 -2.76 -8.55
CA LEU A 125 -8.80 -1.81 -8.24
C LEU A 125 -9.30 -0.65 -7.38
N THR A 126 -10.43 -0.05 -7.76
CA THR A 126 -11.03 1.09 -7.06
C THR A 126 -11.48 0.71 -5.66
N ASN A 127 -12.15 -0.43 -5.49
CA ASN A 127 -12.60 -0.90 -4.19
C ASN A 127 -11.42 -1.24 -3.28
N LEU A 128 -10.34 -1.82 -3.81
CA LEU A 128 -9.12 -2.07 -3.03
C LEU A 128 -8.49 -0.74 -2.59
N GLY A 129 -8.41 0.25 -3.49
CA GLY A 129 -7.91 1.58 -3.18
C GLY A 129 -8.75 2.27 -2.11
N ILE A 130 -10.09 2.20 -2.19
CA ILE A 130 -10.99 2.73 -1.16
C ILE A 130 -10.69 2.07 0.19
N GLN A 131 -10.59 0.74 0.24
CA GLN A 131 -10.31 0.05 1.50
C GLN A 131 -8.93 0.38 2.07
N PHE A 132 -7.91 0.63 1.23
CA PHE A 132 -6.61 1.13 1.69
C PHE A 132 -6.69 2.56 2.20
N ASN A 133 -7.36 3.47 1.49
CA ASN A 133 -7.53 4.84 1.93
C ASN A 133 -8.29 4.93 3.27
N GLU A 134 -9.35 4.11 3.44
CA GLU A 134 -10.13 3.95 4.68
C GLU A 134 -9.33 3.42 5.88
N VAL A 135 -8.09 2.98 5.69
CA VAL A 135 -7.19 2.58 6.77
C VAL A 135 -5.92 3.42 6.83
N GLY A 136 -5.90 4.58 6.18
CA GLY A 136 -4.75 5.50 6.17
C GLY A 136 -3.68 5.17 5.14
N ARG A 137 -3.91 4.18 4.26
CA ARG A 137 -2.96 3.76 3.22
C ARG A 137 -3.22 4.45 1.87
N PHE A 138 -3.17 5.78 1.85
CA PHE A 138 -3.48 6.57 0.65
C PHE A 138 -2.42 6.47 -0.47
N ILE A 139 -1.14 6.20 -0.17
CA ILE A 139 -0.08 6.04 -1.18
C ILE A 139 -0.39 4.85 -2.10
N GLU A 140 -0.71 3.69 -1.52
CA GLU A 140 -1.08 2.51 -2.29
C GLU A 140 -2.45 2.64 -2.94
N ALA A 141 -3.38 3.36 -2.31
CA ALA A 141 -4.68 3.64 -2.89
C ALA A 141 -4.56 4.46 -4.19
N ILE A 142 -3.72 5.50 -4.20
CA ILE A 142 -3.47 6.32 -5.39
C ILE A 142 -2.91 5.48 -6.54
N GLU A 143 -1.92 4.61 -6.28
CA GLU A 143 -1.40 3.71 -7.32
C GLU A 143 -2.49 2.79 -7.89
N LEU A 144 -3.43 2.31 -7.07
CA LEU A 144 -4.53 1.46 -7.53
C LEU A 144 -5.56 2.22 -8.36
N TRP A 145 -5.90 3.45 -7.97
CA TRP A 145 -6.81 4.28 -8.77
C TRP A 145 -6.17 4.71 -10.08
N ASP A 146 -4.88 5.04 -10.09
CA ASP A 146 -4.15 5.34 -11.33
C ASP A 146 -4.20 4.13 -12.28
N ARG A 147 -3.96 2.92 -11.77
CA ARG A 147 -4.12 1.69 -12.57
C ARG A 147 -5.55 1.46 -13.07
N ALA A 148 -6.58 1.88 -12.33
CA ALA A 148 -7.96 1.79 -12.80
C ALA A 148 -8.21 2.81 -13.93
N LEU A 149 -7.66 4.01 -13.80
CA LEU A 149 -7.74 5.08 -14.80
C LEU A 149 -6.91 4.78 -16.06
N ASP A 150 -5.83 4.00 -15.95
CA ASP A 150 -5.11 3.47 -17.11
C ASP A 150 -5.96 2.49 -17.94
N ILE A 151 -6.90 1.78 -17.30
CA ILE A 151 -7.83 0.85 -17.97
C ILE A 151 -9.05 1.61 -18.51
N LEU A 152 -9.68 2.45 -17.69
CA LEU A 152 -10.83 3.28 -18.06
C LEU A 152 -10.61 4.73 -17.60
N PRO A 153 -10.11 5.62 -18.49
CA PRO A 153 -9.73 6.99 -18.13
C PRO A 153 -10.86 7.87 -17.60
N ASN A 154 -12.12 7.53 -17.87
CA ASN A 154 -13.29 8.27 -17.42
C ASN A 154 -14.04 7.59 -16.25
N PHE A 155 -13.44 6.58 -15.58
CA PHE A 155 -14.08 5.87 -14.47
C PHE A 155 -14.30 6.80 -13.26
N ALA A 156 -15.55 7.21 -13.06
CA ALA A 156 -15.92 8.30 -12.14
C ALA A 156 -15.50 8.00 -10.69
N MET A 157 -15.72 6.76 -10.23
CA MET A 157 -15.41 6.35 -8.87
C MET A 157 -13.90 6.33 -8.59
N ALA A 158 -13.05 5.99 -9.57
CA ALA A 158 -11.60 6.04 -9.40
C ALA A 158 -11.11 7.49 -9.28
N HIS A 159 -11.60 8.38 -10.15
CA HIS A 159 -11.30 9.82 -10.08
C HIS A 159 -11.70 10.43 -8.74
N GLY A 160 -12.95 10.23 -8.31
CA GLY A 160 -13.44 10.82 -7.07
C GLY A 160 -12.69 10.29 -5.84
N SER A 161 -12.47 8.97 -5.78
CA SER A 161 -11.70 8.36 -4.69
C SER A 161 -10.24 8.83 -4.68
N ARG A 162 -9.62 8.98 -5.86
CA ARG A 162 -8.28 9.57 -6.01
C ARG A 162 -8.24 11.01 -5.51
N GLY A 163 -9.27 11.81 -5.80
CA GLY A 163 -9.43 13.15 -5.26
C GLY A 163 -9.44 13.16 -3.73
N ASP A 164 -10.21 12.27 -3.10
CA ASP A 164 -10.25 12.13 -1.64
C ASP A 164 -8.86 11.78 -1.08
N GLY A 165 -8.19 10.76 -1.64
CA GLY A 165 -6.85 10.35 -1.18
C GLY A 165 -5.79 11.45 -1.33
N LEU A 166 -5.78 12.17 -2.46
CA LEU A 166 -4.86 13.29 -2.70
C LEU A 166 -5.14 14.47 -1.77
N LYS A 167 -6.41 14.76 -1.50
CA LYS A 167 -6.80 15.79 -0.52
C LYS A 167 -6.28 15.43 0.86
N TYR A 168 -6.47 14.19 1.32
CA TYR A 168 -5.91 13.74 2.60
C TYR A 168 -4.38 13.85 2.63
N TYR A 169 -3.71 13.44 1.56
CA TYR A 169 -2.25 13.49 1.45
C TYR A 169 -1.73 14.93 1.53
N GLY A 170 -2.31 15.85 0.76
CA GLY A 170 -1.95 17.27 0.79
C GLY A 170 -2.17 17.89 2.18
N LEU A 171 -3.30 17.60 2.83
CA LEU A 171 -3.60 18.12 4.17
C LEU A 171 -2.69 17.53 5.27
N ALA A 172 -2.14 16.34 5.06
CA ALA A 172 -1.16 15.72 5.95
C ALA A 172 0.28 16.25 5.72
N SER A 173 0.58 16.79 4.54
CA SER A 173 1.91 17.35 4.24
C SER A 173 2.17 18.63 5.03
N GLU A 174 3.37 18.79 5.59
CA GLU A 174 3.81 20.05 6.21
C GLU A 174 4.21 21.06 5.13
N ASP A 175 4.83 20.59 4.05
CA ASP A 175 5.32 21.41 2.95
C ASP A 175 4.15 22.07 2.20
N GLY A 176 4.20 23.40 2.10
CA GLY A 176 3.15 24.21 1.48
C GLY A 176 3.03 23.97 -0.02
N TYR A 177 4.16 23.81 -0.71
CA TYR A 177 4.19 23.57 -2.14
C TYR A 177 3.60 22.18 -2.47
N ASP A 178 4.03 21.14 -1.76
CA ASP A 178 3.47 19.80 -1.91
C ASP A 178 1.97 19.79 -1.65
N ARG A 179 1.53 20.48 -0.59
CA ARG A 179 0.12 20.60 -0.25
C ARG A 179 -0.67 21.24 -1.39
N GLU A 180 -0.21 22.35 -1.94
CA GLU A 180 -0.88 23.05 -3.04
C GLU A 180 -0.97 22.19 -4.31
N VAL A 181 0.14 21.56 -4.72
CA VAL A 181 0.17 20.71 -5.91
C VAL A 181 -0.71 19.47 -5.76
N LEU A 182 -0.69 18.82 -4.59
CA LEU A 182 -1.56 17.67 -4.30
C LEU A 182 -3.04 18.08 -4.25
N LEU A 183 -3.38 19.25 -3.70
CA LEU A 183 -4.75 19.76 -3.66
C LEU A 183 -5.25 20.17 -5.05
N LEU A 184 -4.39 20.77 -5.89
CA LEU A 184 -4.73 21.03 -7.30
C LEU A 184 -5.02 19.72 -8.05
N ALA A 185 -4.19 18.69 -7.83
CA ALA A 185 -4.43 17.37 -8.42
C ALA A 185 -5.72 16.72 -7.89
N ALA A 186 -6.04 16.89 -6.60
CA ALA A 186 -7.29 16.44 -6.01
C ALA A 186 -8.50 17.14 -6.64
N HIS A 187 -8.45 18.46 -6.79
CA HIS A 187 -9.49 19.25 -7.47
C HIS A 187 -9.74 18.74 -8.90
N ARG A 188 -8.67 18.57 -9.69
CA ARG A 188 -8.79 18.04 -11.07
C ARG A 188 -9.43 16.65 -11.11
N ALA A 189 -9.13 15.79 -10.13
CA ALA A 189 -9.74 14.47 -10.02
C ALA A 189 -11.24 14.57 -9.69
N PHE A 190 -11.65 15.41 -8.74
CA PHE A 190 -13.07 15.64 -8.43
C PHE A 190 -13.88 16.21 -9.62
N VAL A 191 -13.29 17.15 -10.36
CA VAL A 191 -13.90 17.70 -11.59
C VAL A 191 -14.06 16.58 -12.63
N SER A 192 -13.04 15.74 -12.82
CA SER A 192 -13.09 14.61 -13.74
C SER A 192 -14.15 13.58 -13.34
N ALA A 193 -14.31 13.31 -12.04
CA ALA A 193 -15.34 12.41 -11.51
C ALA A 193 -16.78 12.86 -11.79
N THR A 194 -16.99 14.16 -11.98
CA THR A 194 -18.33 14.78 -12.13
C THR A 194 -18.58 15.34 -13.53
N ALA A 195 -17.65 15.12 -14.47
CA ALA A 195 -17.75 15.56 -15.85
C ALA A 195 -18.89 14.84 -16.61
N LYS A 196 -19.43 15.49 -17.65
CA LYS A 196 -20.54 14.97 -18.48
C LYS A 196 -20.26 13.59 -19.10
N GLY A 197 -18.99 13.23 -19.32
CA GLY A 197 -18.55 11.94 -19.87
C GLY A 197 -18.04 10.93 -18.85
N ALA A 198 -18.21 11.19 -17.55
CA ALA A 198 -17.75 10.29 -16.50
C ALA A 198 -18.58 8.99 -16.48
N LEU A 199 -17.90 7.85 -16.50
CA LEU A 199 -18.49 6.51 -16.47
C LEU A 199 -18.76 6.10 -15.02
N TRP A 200 -20.03 5.88 -14.70
CA TRP A 200 -20.49 5.32 -13.43
C TRP A 200 -20.84 3.85 -13.64
N ASP A 201 -20.30 2.97 -12.81
CA ASP A 201 -20.50 1.52 -12.89
C ASP A 201 -21.76 1.01 -12.19
N SER A 202 -22.46 1.90 -11.49
CA SER A 202 -23.73 1.64 -10.81
C SER A 202 -24.58 2.91 -10.72
N ASP A 203 -25.85 2.75 -10.35
CA ASP A 203 -26.72 3.87 -9.99
C ASP A 203 -26.46 4.29 -8.54
N TYR A 204 -25.41 5.10 -8.36
CA TYR A 204 -25.04 5.63 -7.05
C TYR A 204 -26.03 6.71 -6.57
N PRO A 205 -26.32 6.78 -5.27
CA PRO A 205 -27.11 7.87 -4.70
C PRO A 205 -26.59 9.25 -5.14
N PRO A 206 -27.46 10.23 -5.42
CA PRO A 206 -27.03 11.58 -5.84
C PRO A 206 -26.01 12.24 -4.90
N ALA A 207 -26.04 11.87 -3.61
CA ALA A 207 -25.09 12.30 -2.60
C ALA A 207 -23.61 11.99 -2.95
N PHE A 208 -23.32 10.89 -3.65
CA PHE A 208 -21.94 10.58 -4.08
C PHE A 208 -21.40 11.60 -5.07
N ARG A 209 -22.22 12.00 -6.05
CA ARG A 209 -21.85 13.04 -7.00
C ARG A 209 -21.67 14.38 -6.30
N GLU A 210 -22.55 14.70 -5.35
CA GLU A 210 -22.45 15.96 -4.63
C GLU A 210 -21.26 16.01 -3.67
N HIS A 211 -20.85 14.88 -3.09
CA HIS A 211 -19.61 14.77 -2.30
C HIS A 211 -18.40 15.19 -3.13
N PHE A 212 -18.23 14.66 -4.34
CA PHE A 212 -17.11 15.06 -5.22
C PHE A 212 -17.20 16.54 -5.65
N ARG A 213 -18.39 17.05 -5.96
CA ARG A 213 -18.55 18.49 -6.28
C ARG A 213 -18.19 19.37 -5.09
N THR A 214 -18.60 18.99 -3.89
CA THR A 214 -18.28 19.71 -2.66
C THR A 214 -16.78 19.67 -2.41
N GLY A 215 -16.14 18.51 -2.59
CA GLY A 215 -14.69 18.36 -2.49
C GLY A 215 -13.92 19.29 -3.44
N ALA A 216 -14.39 19.47 -4.69
CA ALA A 216 -13.81 20.44 -5.62
C ALA A 216 -14.01 21.88 -5.14
N ARG A 217 -15.25 22.26 -4.77
CA ARG A 217 -15.57 23.62 -4.29
C ARG A 217 -14.75 24.02 -3.06
N GLU A 218 -14.61 23.12 -2.08
CA GLU A 218 -13.84 23.40 -0.87
C GLU A 218 -12.36 23.70 -1.14
N ILE A 219 -11.80 23.15 -2.22
CA ILE A 219 -10.41 23.40 -2.62
C ILE A 219 -10.34 24.73 -3.38
N ASP A 220 -11.26 24.96 -4.31
CA ASP A 220 -11.38 26.19 -5.11
C ASP A 220 -11.59 27.44 -4.23
N GLU A 221 -12.36 27.33 -3.15
CA GLU A 221 -12.61 28.41 -2.19
C GLU A 221 -11.38 28.78 -1.34
N ARG A 222 -10.39 27.88 -1.22
CA ARG A 222 -9.23 28.05 -0.32
C ARG A 222 -7.94 28.41 -1.02
N LEU A 223 -7.82 28.13 -2.31
CA LEU A 223 -6.57 28.25 -3.07
C LEU A 223 -6.83 28.96 -4.40
N ASP A 224 -5.89 29.80 -4.83
CA ASP A 224 -5.87 30.31 -6.20
C ASP A 224 -5.33 29.21 -7.14
N LEU A 225 -6.23 28.33 -7.57
CA LEU A 225 -5.87 27.19 -8.42
C LEU A 225 -5.35 27.61 -9.79
N ALA A 226 -5.75 28.78 -10.29
CA ALA A 226 -5.28 29.30 -11.57
C ALA A 226 -3.81 29.73 -11.48
N ALA A 227 -3.44 30.45 -10.41
CA ALA A 227 -2.05 30.84 -10.15
C ALA A 227 -1.15 29.62 -9.91
N ILE A 228 -1.60 28.66 -9.07
CA ILE A 228 -0.82 27.42 -8.84
C ILE A 228 -0.63 26.66 -10.16
N ALA A 229 -1.67 26.55 -10.99
CA ALA A 229 -1.59 25.84 -12.26
C ALA A 229 -0.72 26.55 -13.31
N SER A 230 -0.63 27.89 -13.30
CA SER A 230 0.23 28.63 -14.22
C SER A 230 1.71 28.48 -13.89
N ASP A 231 2.04 28.36 -12.61
CA ASP A 231 3.42 28.29 -12.13
C ASP A 231 3.94 26.84 -12.09
N LEU A 232 3.04 25.85 -12.08
CA LEU A 232 3.38 24.44 -12.00
C LEU A 232 3.86 23.87 -13.35
N ASP A 233 5.17 23.61 -13.44
CA ASP A 233 5.75 22.77 -14.49
C ASP A 233 6.32 21.46 -13.90
N LEU A 234 5.57 20.37 -14.08
CA LEU A 234 5.93 19.05 -13.58
C LEU A 234 7.13 18.43 -14.32
N ASP A 235 7.41 18.87 -15.56
CA ASP A 235 8.36 18.24 -16.48
C ASP A 235 9.59 19.10 -16.81
N SER A 236 9.63 20.36 -16.35
CA SER A 236 10.78 21.27 -16.51
C SER A 236 12.13 20.72 -16.01
N PRO A 237 12.20 20.13 -14.79
CA PRO A 237 13.50 19.77 -14.22
C PRO A 237 14.25 18.73 -15.04
N ARG A 238 15.55 18.96 -15.26
CA ARG A 238 16.40 17.94 -15.89
C ARG A 238 16.49 16.72 -15.00
N LEU A 239 16.32 15.54 -15.60
CA LEU A 239 16.41 14.29 -14.85
C LEU A 239 17.81 14.07 -14.30
N GLY A 240 18.89 14.27 -15.05
CA GLY A 240 20.24 14.03 -14.52
C GLY A 240 21.33 14.76 -15.29
N ARG A 241 22.58 14.58 -14.84
CA ARG A 241 23.79 15.12 -15.48
C ARG A 241 24.41 14.13 -16.48
N SER A 242 23.95 12.87 -16.48
CA SER A 242 24.42 11.82 -17.38
C SER A 242 23.29 10.89 -17.81
N LYS A 243 23.45 10.19 -18.94
CA LYS A 243 22.49 9.19 -19.41
C LYS A 243 22.24 8.07 -18.38
N ALA A 244 23.27 7.68 -17.64
CA ALA A 244 23.16 6.66 -16.60
C ALA A 244 22.29 7.13 -15.43
N GLU A 245 22.48 8.37 -14.99
CA GLU A 245 21.68 8.99 -13.94
C GLU A 245 20.23 9.21 -14.40
N GLU A 246 20.01 9.68 -15.62
CA GLU A 246 18.67 9.83 -16.20
C GLU A 246 17.92 8.50 -16.30
N ALA A 247 18.59 7.43 -16.72
CA ALA A 247 18.00 6.09 -16.77
C ALA A 247 17.61 5.58 -15.38
N TYR A 248 18.47 5.77 -14.38
CA TYR A 248 18.19 5.43 -12.99
C TYR A 248 16.98 6.21 -12.45
N ARG A 249 16.96 7.53 -12.62
CA ARG A 249 15.86 8.36 -12.10
C ARG A 249 14.54 8.09 -12.82
N ARG A 250 14.56 7.85 -14.14
CA ARG A 250 13.36 7.43 -14.90
C ARG A 250 12.82 6.09 -14.41
N TRP A 251 13.71 5.13 -14.14
CA TRP A 251 13.32 3.84 -13.55
C TRP A 251 12.70 4.02 -12.16
N CYS A 252 13.28 4.86 -11.31
CA CYS A 252 12.75 5.18 -9.99
C CYS A 252 11.38 5.86 -10.06
N LEU A 253 11.21 6.84 -10.96
CA LEU A 253 9.95 7.54 -11.18
C LEU A 253 8.84 6.58 -11.62
N GLY A 254 9.12 5.72 -12.61
CA GLY A 254 8.17 4.74 -13.12
C GLY A 254 7.74 3.70 -12.07
N HIS A 255 8.63 3.36 -11.13
CA HIS A 255 8.33 2.47 -10.01
C HIS A 255 7.82 3.19 -8.75
N ARG A 256 7.67 4.53 -8.77
CA ARG A 256 7.33 5.35 -7.60
C ARG A 256 8.25 5.10 -6.41
N LEU A 257 9.55 5.31 -6.59
CA LEU A 257 10.60 5.00 -5.60
C LEU A 257 11.28 6.22 -4.99
N PHE A 258 10.86 7.46 -5.29
CA PHE A 258 11.39 8.65 -4.62
C PHE A 258 10.62 8.99 -3.35
N LEU A 259 11.33 9.37 -2.28
CA LEU A 259 10.78 9.95 -1.05
C LEU A 259 10.37 11.41 -1.30
N ASN A 260 9.41 11.56 -2.21
CA ASN A 260 8.84 12.78 -2.69
C ASN A 260 7.34 12.53 -2.96
N PRO A 261 6.44 13.26 -2.28
CA PRO A 261 5.01 13.09 -2.45
C PRO A 261 4.51 13.25 -3.88
N LEU A 262 5.16 14.10 -4.68
CA LEU A 262 4.77 14.35 -6.06
C LEU A 262 5.04 13.15 -6.98
N ASN A 263 5.86 12.18 -6.57
CA ASN A 263 6.04 10.95 -7.33
C ASN A 263 4.74 10.11 -7.36
N ASP A 264 3.82 10.34 -6.43
CA ASP A 264 2.51 9.69 -6.40
C ASP A 264 1.51 10.30 -7.40
N LEU A 265 1.85 11.43 -8.03
CA LEU A 265 1.06 12.03 -9.13
C LEU A 265 1.41 11.41 -10.49
N GLY A 266 2.58 10.79 -10.63
CA GLY A 266 3.06 10.22 -11.88
C GLY A 266 4.59 10.23 -11.99
N PRO A 267 5.15 9.72 -13.10
CA PRO A 267 6.59 9.67 -13.33
C PRO A 267 7.15 11.02 -13.84
N HIS A 268 6.81 12.12 -13.16
CA HIS A 268 7.21 13.48 -13.53
C HIS A 268 8.61 13.83 -13.02
N PRO A 269 9.49 14.47 -13.83
CA PRO A 269 10.82 14.90 -13.43
C PRO A 269 10.91 15.73 -12.14
N ILE A 270 9.91 16.56 -11.82
CA ILE A 270 9.86 17.30 -10.54
C ILE A 270 9.92 16.39 -9.32
N ALA A 271 9.50 15.13 -9.47
CA ALA A 271 9.49 14.16 -8.40
C ALA A 271 10.83 13.41 -8.21
N ALA A 272 11.85 13.67 -9.04
CA ALA A 272 13.10 12.91 -9.11
C ALA A 272 14.12 13.26 -8.02
N SER A 273 13.68 13.38 -6.78
CA SER A 273 14.50 13.74 -5.62
C SER A 273 13.95 13.13 -4.34
N ASP A 274 14.78 12.98 -3.31
CA ASP A 274 14.35 12.55 -1.98
C ASP A 274 14.44 13.74 -1.01
N TYR A 275 13.53 14.71 -1.04
CA TYR A 275 13.61 15.86 -0.12
C TYR A 275 12.80 15.64 1.17
N LEU A 276 11.83 14.72 1.21
CA LEU A 276 10.96 14.54 2.38
C LEU A 276 11.79 14.32 3.66
N MET A 277 11.51 15.12 4.68
CA MET A 277 12.15 15.09 5.99
C MET A 277 11.10 15.10 7.11
N LEU A 278 11.54 14.83 8.34
CA LEU A 278 10.70 15.04 9.52
C LEU A 278 10.27 16.51 9.61
N PRO A 279 9.07 16.76 10.16
CA PRO A 279 8.59 18.11 10.36
C PRO A 279 9.34 18.83 11.48
N SER A 280 9.00 20.10 11.70
CA SER A 280 9.52 20.81 12.87
C SER A 280 9.10 20.12 14.17
N LEU A 281 10.06 19.83 15.05
CA LEU A 281 9.82 19.12 16.31
C LEU A 281 9.84 20.10 17.48
N ARG A 282 8.92 19.94 18.44
CA ARG A 282 8.97 20.65 19.72
C ARG A 282 9.62 19.78 20.78
N VAL A 283 10.70 20.29 21.38
CA VAL A 283 11.39 19.64 22.50
C VAL A 283 11.51 20.58 23.69
N GLY A 284 11.57 20.00 24.89
CA GLY A 284 11.82 20.77 26.11
C GLY A 284 13.26 21.26 26.17
N LEU A 285 13.50 22.48 26.68
CA LEU A 285 14.86 23.04 26.81
C LEU A 285 15.78 22.20 27.72
N GLU A 286 15.20 21.40 28.61
CA GLU A 286 15.95 20.50 29.50
C GLU A 286 16.30 19.16 28.83
N GLU A 287 15.73 18.86 27.65
CA GLU A 287 16.15 17.71 26.86
C GLU A 287 17.53 18.02 26.23
N ALA A 288 18.57 17.32 26.69
CA ALA A 288 19.94 17.60 26.28
C ALA A 288 20.18 17.21 24.80
N GLY A 289 20.69 18.17 24.03
CA GLY A 289 21.18 17.97 22.68
C GLY A 289 20.09 17.95 21.59
N MET A 290 20.54 17.76 20.34
CA MET A 290 19.64 17.68 19.20
C MET A 290 18.82 16.39 19.23
N PRO A 291 17.52 16.41 18.88
CA PRO A 291 16.69 15.21 18.88
C PRO A 291 17.27 14.12 17.97
N SER A 292 17.69 13.01 18.57
CA SER A 292 18.38 11.92 17.86
C SER A 292 17.56 11.31 16.72
N ILE A 293 16.23 11.41 16.81
CA ILE A 293 15.30 10.96 15.78
C ILE A 293 15.49 11.67 14.42
N ILE A 294 15.99 12.91 14.40
CA ILE A 294 16.29 13.64 13.16
C ILE A 294 17.45 12.94 12.43
N GLY A 295 18.56 12.72 13.13
CA GLY A 295 19.71 12.00 12.58
C GLY A 295 19.37 10.56 12.19
N PHE A 296 18.55 9.89 13.00
CA PHE A 296 18.11 8.53 12.71
C PHE A 296 17.27 8.45 11.42
N TYR A 297 16.36 9.39 11.21
CA TYR A 297 15.59 9.46 9.96
C TYR A 297 16.48 9.76 8.75
N SER A 298 17.44 10.69 8.88
CA SER A 298 18.43 10.98 7.82
C SER A 298 19.24 9.74 7.43
N GLN A 299 19.66 8.93 8.41
CA GLN A 299 20.35 7.67 8.16
C GLN A 299 19.46 6.69 7.39
N MET A 300 18.23 6.45 7.85
CA MET A 300 17.28 5.55 7.15
C MET A 300 17.03 5.99 5.71
N LYS A 301 16.94 7.30 5.47
CA LYS A 301 16.76 7.89 4.14
C LYS A 301 17.95 7.63 3.22
N GLN A 302 19.17 7.76 3.72
CA GLN A 302 20.38 7.44 2.95
C GLN A 302 20.49 5.94 2.66
N GLU A 303 20.17 5.08 3.63
CA GLU A 303 20.12 3.64 3.44
C GLU A 303 19.06 3.24 2.40
N TYR A 304 17.90 3.90 2.41
CA TYR A 304 16.85 3.69 1.41
C TYR A 304 17.33 4.08 -0.01
N ALA A 305 17.96 5.25 -0.15
CA ALA A 305 18.51 5.69 -1.43
C ALA A 305 19.57 4.71 -1.96
N PHE A 306 20.40 4.16 -1.08
CA PHE A 306 21.39 3.14 -1.43
C PHE A 306 20.74 1.81 -1.82
N ALA A 307 19.76 1.32 -1.06
CA ALA A 307 19.01 0.10 -1.38
C ALA A 307 18.31 0.20 -2.75
N ARG A 308 17.72 1.37 -3.06
CA ARG A 308 17.12 1.67 -4.35
C ARG A 308 18.13 1.62 -5.49
N LEU A 309 19.31 2.21 -5.31
CA LEU A 309 20.39 2.16 -6.30
C LEU A 309 20.85 0.73 -6.55
N LEU A 310 21.09 -0.05 -5.49
CA LEU A 310 21.51 -1.45 -5.61
C LEU A 310 20.49 -2.28 -6.38
N LEU A 311 19.20 -2.07 -6.17
CA LEU A 311 18.17 -2.81 -6.91
C LEU A 311 18.16 -2.45 -8.41
N TYR A 312 18.36 -1.18 -8.75
CA TYR A 312 18.50 -0.74 -10.15
C TYR A 312 19.76 -1.31 -10.79
N GLU A 313 20.89 -1.30 -10.08
CA GLU A 313 22.14 -1.84 -10.60
C GLU A 313 22.16 -3.36 -10.70
N GLY A 314 21.33 -4.03 -9.88
CA GLY A 314 21.15 -5.47 -9.87
C GLY A 314 20.28 -6.01 -10.99
N GLN A 315 19.62 -5.15 -11.79
CA GLN A 315 18.84 -5.58 -12.95
C GLN A 315 19.72 -6.35 -13.95
N PRO A 316 19.16 -7.32 -14.71
CA PRO A 316 19.91 -8.13 -15.68
C PRO A 316 20.72 -7.27 -16.67
N ARG A 317 21.95 -7.70 -16.97
CA ARG A 317 22.86 -7.04 -17.94
C ARG A 317 23.51 -8.07 -18.85
N ASP A 318 23.80 -7.66 -20.08
CA ASP A 318 24.41 -8.52 -21.11
C ASP A 318 25.94 -8.68 -20.96
N TYR A 319 26.49 -8.41 -19.78
CA TYR A 319 27.94 -8.51 -19.54
C TYR A 319 28.27 -8.99 -18.13
N VAL A 320 29.42 -9.65 -18.00
CA VAL A 320 29.96 -10.12 -16.72
C VAL A 320 30.66 -8.98 -16.00
N HIS A 321 30.25 -8.69 -14.76
CA HIS A 321 30.86 -7.65 -13.93
C HIS A 321 32.33 -7.99 -13.63
N PHE A 322 33.22 -6.99 -13.54
CA PHE A 322 34.65 -7.25 -13.33
C PHE A 322 34.93 -7.99 -12.01
N ALA A 323 34.11 -7.75 -10.98
CA ALA A 323 34.20 -8.42 -9.68
C ALA A 323 33.80 -9.91 -9.74
N ASP A 324 33.04 -10.34 -10.74
CA ASP A 324 32.70 -11.75 -10.94
C ASP A 324 33.83 -12.51 -11.64
N ARG A 325 34.78 -11.80 -12.25
CA ARG A 325 35.91 -12.43 -12.96
C ARG A 325 36.84 -13.10 -11.95
N ARG A 326 37.20 -14.35 -12.24
CA ARG A 326 38.11 -15.18 -11.40
C ARG A 326 37.53 -15.53 -10.02
N VAL A 327 36.22 -15.40 -9.82
CA VAL A 327 35.52 -15.99 -8.68
C VAL A 327 35.21 -17.44 -9.03
N ARG A 328 35.83 -18.40 -8.33
CA ARG A 328 35.59 -19.82 -8.58
C ARG A 328 34.28 -20.24 -7.91
N LEU A 329 33.28 -20.58 -8.72
CA LEU A 329 31.98 -21.08 -8.29
C LEU A 329 31.71 -22.44 -8.95
N THR A 330 30.88 -23.26 -8.31
CA THR A 330 30.52 -24.59 -8.82
C THR A 330 29.16 -24.50 -9.50
N ASN A 331 29.05 -25.03 -10.72
CA ASN A 331 27.76 -25.22 -11.37
C ASN A 331 27.01 -26.36 -10.66
N THR A 332 25.95 -26.02 -9.94
CA THR A 332 25.09 -26.97 -9.22
C THR A 332 24.06 -27.65 -10.11
N LEU A 333 24.12 -27.45 -11.44
CA LEU A 333 23.25 -28.04 -12.47
C LEU A 333 21.74 -27.73 -12.30
N ASN A 334 21.43 -26.74 -11.47
CA ASN A 334 20.09 -26.21 -11.22
C ASN A 334 19.97 -24.73 -11.65
N TYR A 335 20.81 -24.31 -12.59
CA TYR A 335 20.82 -22.95 -13.16
C TYR A 335 20.87 -21.82 -12.10
N PRO A 336 21.85 -21.85 -11.17
CA PRO A 336 21.94 -20.83 -10.14
C PRO A 336 22.40 -19.50 -10.73
N SER A 337 21.77 -18.41 -10.29
CA SER A 337 22.18 -17.06 -10.64
C SER A 337 23.18 -16.54 -9.60
N PHE A 338 24.47 -16.81 -9.84
CA PHE A 338 25.56 -16.24 -9.05
C PHE A 338 26.21 -15.10 -9.82
N SER A 339 25.93 -13.86 -9.42
CA SER A 339 26.52 -12.67 -10.03
C SER A 339 26.53 -11.50 -9.05
N MET A 340 27.37 -10.51 -9.30
CA MET A 340 27.33 -9.22 -8.62
C MET A 340 25.92 -8.60 -8.71
N ALA A 341 25.22 -8.78 -9.82
CA ALA A 341 23.86 -8.26 -9.99
C ALA A 341 22.88 -8.90 -8.98
N THR A 342 22.93 -10.24 -8.85
CA THR A 342 22.12 -10.98 -7.88
C THR A 342 22.44 -10.57 -6.44
N GLU A 343 23.72 -10.39 -6.10
CA GLU A 343 24.12 -9.94 -4.76
C GLU A 343 23.66 -8.51 -4.43
N LYS A 344 23.68 -7.60 -5.42
CA LYS A 344 23.09 -6.27 -5.25
C LYS A 344 21.59 -6.33 -4.97
N MET A 345 20.85 -7.20 -5.65
CA MET A 345 19.43 -7.42 -5.35
C MET A 345 19.21 -7.99 -3.93
N ARG A 346 20.04 -8.96 -3.51
CA ARG A 346 19.99 -9.52 -2.13
C ARG A 346 20.28 -8.46 -1.08
N ALA A 347 21.29 -7.63 -1.29
CA ALA A 347 21.64 -6.52 -0.40
C ALA A 347 20.52 -5.48 -0.33
N ALA A 348 19.94 -5.09 -1.48
CA ALA A 348 18.81 -4.17 -1.53
C ALA A 348 17.61 -4.70 -0.73
N PHE A 349 17.30 -5.99 -0.86
CA PHE A 349 16.21 -6.64 -0.12
C PHE A 349 16.45 -6.61 1.40
N ARG A 350 17.65 -6.99 1.87
CA ARG A 350 18.01 -6.95 3.30
C ARG A 350 17.91 -5.54 3.87
N LEU A 351 18.45 -4.54 3.15
CA LEU A 351 18.41 -3.14 3.56
C LEU A 351 16.98 -2.62 3.65
N ALA A 352 16.14 -2.88 2.66
CA ALA A 352 14.73 -2.48 2.66
C ALA A 352 13.98 -3.05 3.87
N TYR A 353 14.19 -4.34 4.17
CA TYR A 353 13.59 -4.97 5.36
C TYR A 353 14.11 -4.35 6.66
N SER A 354 15.43 -4.13 6.77
CA SER A 354 16.05 -3.53 7.95
C SER A 354 15.51 -2.11 8.24
N ILE A 355 15.24 -1.32 7.20
CA ILE A 355 14.64 0.01 7.33
C ILE A 355 13.24 -0.09 7.95
N LEU A 356 12.42 -1.09 7.60
CA LEU A 356 11.11 -1.29 8.25
C LEU A 356 11.24 -1.54 9.75
N ASP A 357 12.19 -2.38 10.17
CA ASP A 357 12.45 -2.61 11.60
C ASP A 357 12.94 -1.33 12.30
N LYS A 358 13.75 -0.51 11.63
CA LYS A 358 14.16 0.82 12.11
C LYS A 358 12.98 1.79 12.22
N VAL A 359 12.00 1.75 11.32
CA VAL A 359 10.72 2.48 11.46
C VAL A 359 9.98 2.00 12.70
N GLY A 360 9.95 0.68 12.97
CA GLY A 360 9.41 0.14 14.23
C GLY A 360 10.12 0.71 15.45
N TYR A 361 11.46 0.74 15.43
CA TYR A 361 12.26 1.33 16.51
C TYR A 361 12.00 2.83 16.68
N PHE A 362 11.89 3.57 15.58
CA PHE A 362 11.52 4.98 15.58
C PHE A 362 10.17 5.19 16.27
N ILE A 363 9.15 4.40 15.91
CA ILE A 363 7.82 4.49 16.49
C ILE A 363 7.86 4.24 18.01
N ASN A 364 8.59 3.20 18.44
CA ASN A 364 8.77 2.89 19.86
C ASN A 364 9.41 4.05 20.63
N SER A 365 10.44 4.68 20.05
CA SER A 365 11.15 5.81 20.65
C SER A 365 10.29 7.09 20.69
N TYR A 366 9.74 7.52 19.56
CA TYR A 366 9.01 8.78 19.43
C TYR A 366 7.69 8.80 20.18
N TRP A 367 6.91 7.70 20.14
CA TRP A 367 5.67 7.57 20.91
C TRP A 367 5.88 7.05 22.34
N ARG A 368 7.15 6.85 22.77
CA ARG A 368 7.54 6.40 24.11
C ARG A 368 6.78 5.15 24.56
N LEU A 369 6.73 4.12 23.71
CA LEU A 369 5.95 2.90 23.97
C LEU A 369 6.61 1.98 25.01
N GLY A 370 7.90 2.16 25.29
CA GLY A 370 8.61 1.42 26.34
C GLY A 370 8.88 -0.05 26.02
N THR A 371 8.76 -0.48 24.75
CA THR A 371 9.11 -1.84 24.35
C THR A 371 10.63 -2.03 24.33
N GLU A 372 11.10 -3.16 24.86
CA GLU A 372 12.53 -3.52 24.88
C GLU A 372 13.12 -3.53 23.45
N PRO A 373 14.26 -2.85 23.19
CA PRO A 373 14.80 -2.65 21.84
C PRO A 373 14.91 -3.91 20.98
N HIS A 374 15.31 -5.04 21.56
CA HIS A 374 15.50 -6.31 20.83
C HIS A 374 14.20 -7.01 20.42
N ARG A 375 13.04 -6.56 20.95
CA ARG A 375 11.71 -7.09 20.61
C ARG A 375 10.97 -6.21 19.60
N VAL A 376 11.54 -5.03 19.28
CA VAL A 376 10.93 -4.08 18.37
C VAL A 376 11.25 -4.46 16.93
N GLY A 377 10.20 -4.73 16.18
CA GLY A 377 10.20 -4.82 14.73
C GLY A 377 8.96 -4.13 14.18
N PHE A 378 8.89 -3.95 12.86
CA PHE A 378 7.82 -3.18 12.25
C PHE A 378 6.42 -3.74 12.54
N ARG A 379 6.30 -5.07 12.59
CA ARG A 379 5.05 -5.78 12.90
C ARG A 379 4.73 -5.77 14.39
N SER A 380 5.74 -5.88 15.25
CA SER A 380 5.56 -6.12 16.69
C SER A 380 5.33 -4.85 17.48
N VAL A 381 5.83 -3.68 17.04
CA VAL A 381 5.77 -2.41 17.80
C VAL A 381 4.36 -1.98 18.23
N TRP A 382 3.33 -2.42 17.51
CA TRP A 382 1.93 -2.04 17.76
C TRP A 382 1.28 -2.80 18.90
N TYR A 383 1.89 -3.86 19.39
CA TYR A 383 1.27 -4.80 20.31
C TYR A 383 2.04 -4.89 21.62
N ASP A 384 1.30 -5.12 22.71
CA ASP A 384 1.86 -5.51 24.00
C ASP A 384 2.19 -7.01 24.00
N HIS A 385 3.48 -7.32 24.25
CA HIS A 385 4.03 -8.69 24.25
C HIS A 385 4.16 -9.28 25.65
N THR A 386 3.70 -8.58 26.70
CA THR A 386 3.68 -9.09 28.08
C THR A 386 2.56 -10.12 28.32
N VAL A 387 1.61 -10.21 27.39
CA VAL A 387 0.43 -11.08 27.45
C VAL A 387 0.53 -12.25 26.46
N GLU A 388 -0.03 -13.40 26.81
CA GLU A 388 0.03 -14.66 26.04
C GLU A 388 -0.53 -14.53 24.60
N LYS A 389 -1.47 -13.59 24.38
CA LYS A 389 -1.97 -13.21 23.05
C LYS A 389 -1.69 -11.73 22.80
N PRO A 390 -0.90 -11.37 21.77
CA PRO A 390 -0.60 -9.98 21.46
C PRO A 390 -1.88 -9.15 21.33
N LYS A 391 -1.98 -8.08 22.12
CA LYS A 391 -3.08 -7.11 22.07
C LYS A 391 -2.55 -5.77 21.63
N LEU A 392 -3.36 -5.00 20.91
CA LEU A 392 -2.99 -3.64 20.50
C LEU A 392 -2.56 -2.85 21.73
N HIS A 393 -1.41 -2.18 21.64
CA HIS A 393 -0.87 -1.38 22.73
C HIS A 393 -1.87 -0.28 23.13
N ASN A 394 -2.12 -0.12 24.43
CA ASN A 394 -3.17 0.78 24.95
C ASN A 394 -3.02 2.23 24.46
N ARG A 395 -1.79 2.67 24.17
CA ARG A 395 -1.50 3.99 23.59
C ARG A 395 -2.27 4.27 22.30
N PHE A 396 -2.63 3.23 21.54
CA PHE A 396 -3.27 3.36 20.22
C PHE A 396 -4.79 3.18 20.21
N LYS A 397 -5.41 2.71 21.31
CA LYS A 397 -6.81 2.25 21.30
C LYS A 397 -7.81 3.28 20.75
N ASP A 398 -7.60 4.56 21.06
CA ASP A 398 -8.46 5.69 20.63
C ASP A 398 -7.61 6.81 19.98
N TYR A 399 -6.48 6.44 19.38
CA TYR A 399 -5.49 7.41 18.90
C TYR A 399 -5.80 7.89 17.48
N GLU A 400 -6.08 9.17 17.32
CA GLU A 400 -6.38 9.79 16.03
C GLU A 400 -5.11 10.30 15.34
N ASN A 401 -4.52 9.45 14.50
CA ASN A 401 -3.42 9.83 13.62
C ASN A 401 -3.49 8.98 12.34
N TRP A 402 -3.97 9.56 11.25
CA TRP A 402 -4.34 8.80 10.05
C TRP A 402 -3.14 8.16 9.32
N PRO A 403 -2.02 8.87 9.08
CA PRO A 403 -0.80 8.25 8.55
C PRO A 403 -0.21 7.19 9.48
N LEU A 404 -0.31 7.36 10.80
CA LEU A 404 0.13 6.34 11.76
C LEU A 404 -0.75 5.08 11.70
N HIS A 405 -2.05 5.24 11.53
CA HIS A 405 -2.96 4.13 11.26
C HIS A 405 -2.62 3.44 9.92
N GLY A 406 -2.20 4.23 8.91
CA GLY A 406 -1.63 3.74 7.67
C GLY A 406 -0.39 2.85 7.90
N LEU A 407 0.56 3.28 8.73
CA LEU A 407 1.74 2.48 9.12
C LEU A 407 1.36 1.18 9.83
N PHE A 408 0.37 1.22 10.72
CA PHE A 408 -0.14 0.03 11.39
C PHE A 408 -0.69 -0.99 10.39
N TRP A 409 -1.52 -0.55 9.43
CA TRP A 409 -2.05 -1.43 8.40
C TRP A 409 -1.01 -1.86 7.37
N LEU A 410 0.00 -1.03 7.11
CA LEU A 410 1.15 -1.39 6.29
C LEU A 410 1.98 -2.50 6.96
N SER A 411 2.12 -2.47 8.29
CA SER A 411 2.79 -3.53 9.03
C SER A 411 2.12 -4.89 8.82
N LYS A 412 0.81 -4.93 8.61
CA LYS A 412 0.04 -6.17 8.34
C LYS A 412 0.36 -6.81 6.98
N ASP A 413 1.09 -6.12 6.10
CA ASP A 413 1.63 -6.71 4.87
C ASP A 413 2.89 -7.55 5.11
N LEU A 414 3.46 -7.50 6.32
CA LEU A 414 4.54 -8.38 6.76
C LEU A 414 3.99 -9.56 7.57
N PHE A 415 4.59 -10.73 7.33
CA PHE A 415 4.28 -11.95 8.07
C PHE A 415 5.13 -12.05 9.34
N ASP A 416 4.54 -12.58 10.42
CA ASP A 416 5.20 -12.90 11.68
C ASP A 416 4.40 -14.04 12.33
N ASP A 417 5.09 -15.11 12.72
CA ASP A 417 4.49 -16.36 13.21
C ASP A 417 3.58 -16.16 14.45
N ARG A 418 3.81 -15.08 15.22
CA ARG A 418 3.00 -14.74 16.40
C ARG A 418 1.64 -14.15 16.04
N PHE A 419 1.46 -13.71 14.79
CA PHE A 419 0.25 -13.03 14.32
C PHE A 419 -0.46 -13.88 13.27
N GLN A 420 -1.69 -14.29 13.58
CA GLN A 420 -2.37 -15.34 12.82
C GLN A 420 -2.74 -14.99 11.37
N ARG A 421 -2.61 -13.73 10.89
CA ARG A 421 -3.07 -13.31 9.55
C ARG A 421 -2.28 -12.11 9.00
N ALA A 422 -1.70 -12.26 7.81
CA ALA A 422 -1.21 -11.17 6.98
C ALA A 422 -2.30 -10.67 6.02
N THR A 423 -2.28 -9.38 5.68
CA THR A 423 -3.21 -8.76 4.71
C THR A 423 -2.76 -8.96 3.26
N ASN A 424 -1.48 -9.27 3.06
CA ASN A 424 -0.87 -9.52 1.76
C ASN A 424 -0.55 -11.02 1.59
N PRO A 425 -1.02 -11.70 0.52
CA PRO A 425 -0.67 -13.09 0.19
C PRO A 425 0.84 -13.33 0.04
N ASP A 426 1.62 -12.34 -0.41
CA ASP A 426 3.07 -12.46 -0.59
C ASP A 426 3.85 -12.36 0.73
N ALA A 427 3.20 -11.98 1.83
CA ALA A 427 3.86 -11.70 3.11
C ALA A 427 4.73 -12.87 3.60
N GLN A 428 4.21 -14.11 3.48
CA GLN A 428 4.94 -15.31 3.86
C GLN A 428 6.20 -15.51 3.00
N GLN A 429 6.10 -15.28 1.69
CA GLN A 429 7.23 -15.45 0.79
C GLN A 429 8.31 -14.39 1.07
N ILE A 430 7.92 -13.14 1.29
CA ILE A 430 8.85 -12.06 1.70
C ILE A 430 9.56 -12.43 3.01
N PHE A 431 8.83 -12.93 4.00
CA PHE A 431 9.40 -13.38 5.27
C PHE A 431 10.36 -14.57 5.09
N ASN A 432 9.97 -15.57 4.28
CA ASN A 432 10.82 -16.71 3.99
C ASN A 432 12.11 -16.27 3.28
N ILE A 433 12.02 -15.38 2.29
CA ILE A 433 13.18 -14.80 1.60
C ILE A 433 14.08 -14.09 2.59
N ARG A 434 13.54 -13.20 3.43
CA ARG A 434 14.30 -12.51 4.48
C ARG A 434 15.05 -13.49 5.37
N ASN A 435 14.37 -14.50 5.91
CA ASN A 435 15.01 -15.46 6.81
C ASN A 435 16.11 -16.27 6.11
N HIS A 436 15.93 -16.62 4.84
CA HIS A 436 16.95 -17.32 4.08
C HIS A 436 18.11 -16.40 3.65
N LEU A 437 17.87 -15.10 3.49
CA LEU A 437 18.94 -14.14 3.23
C LEU A 437 19.77 -13.82 4.48
N GLU A 438 19.16 -13.80 5.67
CA GLU A 438 19.85 -13.47 6.92
C GLU A 438 20.53 -14.68 7.58
N HIS A 439 19.90 -15.85 7.51
CA HIS A 439 20.28 -16.98 8.37
C HIS A 439 20.42 -18.32 7.65
N LYS A 440 20.10 -18.40 6.34
CA LYS A 440 20.17 -19.66 5.58
C LYS A 440 20.66 -19.43 4.15
N TYR A 441 20.27 -20.30 3.23
CA TYR A 441 20.61 -20.23 1.81
C TYR A 441 19.38 -19.89 0.97
N LEU A 442 19.43 -18.77 0.23
CA LEU A 442 18.46 -18.43 -0.80
C LEU A 442 19.01 -18.82 -2.18
N GLN A 443 18.34 -19.75 -2.85
CA GLN A 443 18.69 -20.18 -4.20
C GLN A 443 17.91 -19.35 -5.20
N VAL A 444 18.62 -18.50 -5.95
CA VAL A 444 18.02 -17.72 -7.04
C VAL A 444 18.40 -18.41 -8.34
N HIS A 445 17.40 -18.72 -9.17
CA HIS A 445 17.56 -19.46 -10.42
C HIS A 445 17.16 -18.60 -11.61
N GLU A 446 17.80 -18.82 -12.76
CA GLU A 446 17.42 -18.16 -14.02
C GLU A 446 15.94 -18.46 -14.38
N SER A 447 15.15 -17.43 -14.67
CA SER A 447 13.69 -17.55 -14.85
C SER A 447 13.24 -18.55 -15.90
N TRP A 448 13.96 -18.66 -17.02
CA TRP A 448 13.62 -19.60 -18.10
C TRP A 448 13.75 -21.07 -17.65
N ALA A 449 14.53 -21.33 -16.61
CA ALA A 449 14.73 -22.65 -16.02
C ALA A 449 13.74 -22.94 -14.87
N SER A 450 12.75 -22.09 -14.66
CA SER A 450 11.75 -22.22 -13.58
C SER A 450 11.02 -23.57 -13.56
N ALA A 451 10.74 -24.15 -14.73
CA ALA A 451 10.15 -25.49 -14.85
C ALA A 451 11.07 -26.64 -14.39
N ALA A 452 12.38 -26.40 -14.33
CA ALA A 452 13.39 -27.35 -13.85
C ALA A 452 13.73 -27.17 -12.36
N ILE A 453 13.19 -26.13 -11.70
CA ILE A 453 13.31 -25.94 -10.26
C ILE A 453 12.51 -27.06 -9.60
N ARG A 454 13.21 -28.01 -8.96
CA ARG A 454 12.56 -29.01 -8.11
C ARG A 454 11.79 -28.29 -7.00
N ASP A 455 10.64 -28.85 -6.62
CA ASP A 455 9.77 -28.31 -5.57
C ASP A 455 10.62 -27.79 -4.38
N PRO A 456 10.44 -26.52 -3.95
CA PRO A 456 11.16 -25.91 -2.82
C PRO A 456 11.14 -26.76 -1.53
N SER A 457 10.23 -27.72 -1.42
CA SER A 457 10.11 -28.65 -0.30
C SER A 457 11.04 -29.88 -0.38
N THR A 458 11.78 -30.07 -1.48
CA THR A 458 12.49 -31.34 -1.76
C THR A 458 14.02 -31.34 -1.56
N ASP A 459 14.65 -30.20 -1.23
CA ASP A 459 16.07 -30.15 -0.82
C ASP A 459 16.29 -29.27 0.43
N SER A 460 16.84 -29.87 1.49
CA SER A 460 16.66 -29.44 2.89
C SER A 460 17.47 -28.22 3.38
N ILE A 461 18.29 -27.58 2.54
CA ILE A 461 19.26 -26.54 2.99
C ILE A 461 18.81 -25.10 2.63
N GLY A 462 17.91 -24.90 1.66
CA GLY A 462 17.58 -23.54 1.20
C GLY A 462 16.20 -23.36 0.57
N TYR A 463 15.85 -22.10 0.30
CA TYR A 463 14.60 -21.70 -0.36
C TYR A 463 14.88 -21.29 -1.80
N SER A 464 14.20 -21.92 -2.77
CA SER A 464 14.36 -21.67 -4.20
C SER A 464 13.34 -20.68 -4.75
N ILE A 465 13.82 -19.76 -5.60
CA ILE A 465 13.01 -18.73 -6.26
C ILE A 465 13.59 -18.38 -7.64
N SER A 466 12.73 -18.02 -8.60
CA SER A 466 13.19 -17.49 -9.90
C SER A 466 13.77 -16.07 -9.75
N SER A 467 14.65 -15.66 -10.67
CA SER A 467 15.22 -14.30 -10.68
C SER A 467 14.13 -13.23 -10.84
N ASP A 468 13.12 -13.46 -11.68
CA ASP A 468 12.04 -12.50 -11.89
C ASP A 468 11.12 -12.37 -10.67
N ASP A 469 10.78 -13.50 -10.02
CA ASP A 469 9.99 -13.48 -8.79
C ASP A 469 10.75 -12.78 -7.66
N PHE A 470 12.06 -13.03 -7.55
CA PHE A 470 12.90 -12.37 -6.57
C PHE A 470 12.99 -10.85 -6.83
N ALA A 471 13.22 -10.44 -8.08
CA ALA A 471 13.27 -9.03 -8.47
C ALA A 471 11.92 -8.33 -8.19
N SER A 472 10.80 -8.95 -8.56
CA SER A 472 9.45 -8.44 -8.30
C SER A 472 9.20 -8.25 -6.80
N LYS A 473 9.59 -9.22 -5.97
CA LYS A 473 9.47 -9.12 -4.51
C LYS A 473 10.39 -8.07 -3.90
N ALA A 474 11.60 -7.89 -4.43
CA ALA A 474 12.51 -6.84 -4.00
C ALA A 474 11.95 -5.44 -4.31
N VAL A 475 11.39 -5.23 -5.51
CA VAL A 475 10.69 -3.97 -5.87
C VAL A 475 9.49 -3.75 -4.94
N ARG A 476 8.68 -4.79 -4.70
CA ARG A 476 7.53 -4.71 -3.79
C ARG A 476 7.95 -4.32 -2.36
N LEU A 477 9.01 -4.90 -1.84
CA LEU A 477 9.52 -4.58 -0.51
C LEU A 477 10.04 -3.13 -0.44
N LEU A 478 10.73 -2.64 -1.48
CA LEU A 478 11.11 -1.23 -1.56
C LEU A 478 9.91 -0.28 -1.61
N LYS A 479 8.82 -0.65 -2.29
CA LYS A 479 7.57 0.13 -2.27
C LYS A 479 6.94 0.19 -0.89
N ILE A 480 6.90 -0.94 -0.16
CA ILE A 480 6.43 -0.99 1.24
C ILE A 480 7.32 -0.11 2.12
N THR A 481 8.64 -0.20 1.95
CA THR A 481 9.61 0.60 2.68
C THR A 481 9.45 2.09 2.40
N ARG A 482 9.27 2.48 1.13
CA ARG A 482 8.97 3.85 0.73
C ARG A 482 7.72 4.38 1.41
N ALA A 483 6.63 3.63 1.34
CA ALA A 483 5.37 4.03 1.94
C ALA A 483 5.53 4.25 3.46
N ALA A 484 6.25 3.36 4.16
CA ALA A 484 6.55 3.53 5.58
C ALA A 484 7.39 4.79 5.84
N MET A 485 8.41 5.03 5.03
CA MET A 485 9.28 6.21 5.13
C MET A 485 8.54 7.53 4.83
N ILE A 486 7.44 7.50 4.07
CA ILE A 486 6.59 8.67 3.82
C ILE A 486 5.54 8.85 4.92
N TYR A 487 4.85 7.79 5.31
CA TYR A 487 3.83 7.88 6.36
C TYR A 487 4.42 8.32 7.71
N LEU A 488 5.68 7.98 7.99
CA LEU A 488 6.32 8.31 9.26
C LEU A 488 6.45 9.83 9.52
N PRO A 489 7.05 10.65 8.63
CA PRO A 489 7.04 12.10 8.76
C PRO A 489 5.64 12.70 8.82
N LEU A 490 4.68 12.19 8.04
CA LEU A 490 3.31 12.67 8.04
C LEU A 490 2.62 12.40 9.39
N ALA A 491 2.87 11.22 9.98
CA ALA A 491 2.38 10.87 11.31
C ALA A 491 3.00 11.77 12.39
N VAL A 492 4.31 12.02 12.31
CA VAL A 492 5.01 12.95 13.21
C VAL A 492 4.46 14.37 13.04
N HIS A 493 4.15 14.81 11.82
CA HIS A 493 3.60 16.15 11.57
C HIS A 493 2.23 16.34 12.19
N MET A 494 1.34 15.36 12.04
CA MET A 494 0.03 15.38 12.70
C MET A 494 0.17 15.40 14.22
N GLU A 495 1.11 14.64 14.77
CA GLU A 495 1.40 14.61 16.20
C GLU A 495 1.89 15.97 16.72
N GLU A 496 2.90 16.54 16.07
CA GLU A 496 3.47 17.83 16.45
C GLU A 496 2.46 18.96 16.29
N ARG A 497 1.63 18.92 15.25
CA ARG A 497 0.52 19.87 15.08
C ARG A 497 -0.48 19.79 16.23
N ALA A 498 -0.87 18.58 16.65
CA ALA A 498 -1.78 18.39 17.77
C ALA A 498 -1.16 18.90 19.09
N ARG A 499 0.13 18.63 19.33
CA ARG A 499 0.87 19.15 20.50
C ARG A 499 0.89 20.68 20.54
N ARG A 500 1.15 21.33 19.40
CA ARG A 500 1.16 22.80 19.27
C ARG A 500 -0.21 23.41 19.58
N LEU A 501 -1.29 22.82 19.08
CA LEU A 501 -2.66 23.29 19.35
C LEU A 501 -3.09 23.08 20.82
N GLY A 502 -2.53 22.06 21.48
CA GLY A 502 -2.81 21.77 22.89
C GLY A 502 -2.02 22.60 23.89
N SER A 503 -0.87 23.16 23.51
CA SER A 503 -0.04 24.00 24.41
C SER A 503 -0.61 25.43 24.53
N LYS A 504 -0.82 25.92 25.75
CA LYS A 504 -1.04 27.35 26.01
C LYS A 504 0.24 27.99 26.54
N SER A 505 0.57 29.18 26.04
CA SER A 505 1.49 30.14 26.65
C SER A 505 2.94 29.69 26.93
N ASP A 506 3.48 28.73 26.17
CA ASP A 506 4.91 28.40 26.27
C ASP A 506 5.74 29.38 25.43
N LEU A 507 6.88 29.84 25.98
CA LEU A 507 7.89 30.56 25.20
C LEU A 507 8.55 29.56 24.25
N VAL A 508 8.40 29.79 22.94
CA VAL A 508 8.99 28.96 21.89
C VAL A 508 10.12 29.72 21.24
N VAL A 509 11.28 29.08 21.12
CA VAL A 509 12.43 29.60 20.38
C VAL A 509 12.67 28.69 19.19
N ASP A 510 12.69 29.28 17.99
CA ASP A 510 12.97 28.55 16.76
C ASP A 510 14.47 28.32 16.61
N MET A 511 14.85 27.07 16.35
CA MET A 511 16.21 26.68 16.04
C MET A 511 16.25 26.11 14.62
N PRO A 512 16.59 26.92 13.60
CA PRO A 512 16.62 26.45 12.23
C PRO A 512 17.76 25.46 12.03
N LEU A 513 17.45 24.33 11.40
CA LEU A 513 18.45 23.35 10.97
C LEU A 513 18.72 23.53 9.49
N MET A 514 19.99 23.63 9.14
CA MET A 514 20.41 23.73 7.74
C MET A 514 20.38 22.35 7.08
N SER A 515 20.01 22.32 5.80
CA SER A 515 20.10 21.11 4.98
C SER A 515 21.56 20.71 4.79
N TRP A 516 21.79 19.39 4.66
CA TRP A 516 23.11 18.86 4.35
C TRP A 516 23.31 18.83 2.84
N GLU A 517 24.09 19.77 2.32
CA GLU A 517 24.34 19.91 0.89
C GLU A 517 25.06 18.68 0.30
N ASP A 518 24.87 18.44 -0.99
CA ASP A 518 25.46 17.29 -1.69
C ASP A 518 26.99 17.25 -1.58
N ASP A 519 27.64 18.42 -1.59
CA ASP A 519 29.09 18.53 -1.49
C ASP A 519 29.64 18.11 -0.11
N TRP A 520 28.81 18.09 0.92
CA TRP A 520 29.19 17.66 2.27
C TRP A 520 28.98 16.16 2.51
N LYS A 521 28.38 15.42 1.55
CA LYS A 521 28.13 13.96 1.66
C LYS A 521 29.36 13.11 1.30
N ARG A 522 30.55 13.70 1.28
CA ARG A 522 31.79 13.10 0.76
C ARG A 522 32.58 12.34 1.80
#